data_AF-A0A1I7VKN1-F1
#
_entry.id   AF-A0A1I7VKN1-F1
#
_cell.length_a   1.000
_cell.length_b   1.000
_cell.length_c   1.000
_cell.angle_alpha   90.00
_cell.angle_beta   90.00
_cell.angle_gamma   90.00
#
_symmetry.space_group_name_H-M   'P 1'
#
loop_
_entity.id
_entity.type
_entity.pdbx_description
1 polymer ?
#
loop_
_entity_poly.entity_id
_entity_poly.type
_entity_poly.pdbx_seq_one_letter_code
_entity_poly.pdbx_strand_id
1 'polypeptide(L)' 'MRCRMNDDGTSWMVEITGCKIPSGITIPINSSMIDGNYEWKCTKNNDGQIVMQKTLHANATCGEHQRGTN' A
#
# COMPACT_ATOMS: atom_id res chain seq x y z
N MET A 1 -10.28 -3.90 3.26
CA MET A 1 -11.35 -3.26 4.06
C MET A 1 -11.92 -4.27 5.02
N ARG A 2 -12.33 -3.84 6.21
CA ARG A 2 -13.06 -4.65 7.19
C ARG A 2 -14.23 -3.85 7.77
N CYS A 3 -15.30 -4.52 8.15
CA CYS A 3 -16.36 -3.92 8.96
C CYS A 3 -15.97 -4.04 10.44
N ARG A 4 -16.13 -2.96 11.20
CA ARG A 4 -15.95 -2.94 12.64
C ARG A 4 -17.27 -2.55 13.29
N MET A 5 -17.80 -3.43 14.14
CA MET A 5 -18.93 -3.12 15.02
C MET A 5 -18.41 -2.28 16.19
N ASN A 6 -19.19 -1.29 16.60
CA ASN A 6 -18.96 -0.56 17.83
C ASN A 6 -19.60 -1.30 19.01
N ASP A 7 -19.22 -0.92 20.23
CA ASP A 7 -19.62 -1.61 21.45
C ASP A 7 -21.11 -1.43 21.79
N ASP A 8 -21.81 -0.50 21.12
CA ASP A 8 -23.27 -0.31 21.24
C ASP A 8 -24.09 -1.39 20.51
N GLY A 9 -23.43 -2.31 19.80
CA GLY A 9 -24.05 -3.44 19.10
C GLY A 9 -24.91 -3.07 17.89
N THR A 10 -25.00 -1.79 17.52
CA THR A 10 -25.91 -1.32 16.45
C THR A 10 -25.22 -0.41 15.44
N SER A 11 -24.16 0.30 15.85
CA SER A 11 -23.36 1.11 14.96
C SER A 11 -22.15 0.33 14.45
N TRP A 12 -21.80 0.57 13.19
CA TRP A 12 -20.69 -0.06 12.51
C TRP A 12 -20.00 0.93 11.59
N MET A 13 -18.72 0.69 11.31
CA MET A 13 -17.98 1.46 10.33
C MET A 13 -17.13 0.57 9.45
N VAL A 14 -16.82 1.05 8.25
CA VAL A 14 -15.83 0.43 7.37
C VAL A 14 -14.47 1.01 7.69
N GLU A 15 -13.52 0.15 8.04
CA GLU A 15 -12.12 0.51 8.18
C GLU A 15 -11.33 0.04 6.94
N ILE A 16 -10.57 0.96 6.36
CA ILE A 16 -9.58 0.63 5.32
C ILE A 16 -8.38 -0.02 6.03
N THR A 17 -8.12 -1.28 5.69
CA THR A 17 -7.07 -2.10 6.30
C THR A 17 -5.77 -2.11 5.50
N GLY A 18 -5.83 -1.68 4.24
CA GLY A 18 -4.70 -1.70 3.33
C GLY A 18 -5.12 -1.40 1.90
N CYS A 19 -4.12 -1.39 1.03
CA CYS A 19 -4.27 -1.14 -0.40
C CYS A 19 -3.90 -2.40 -1.18
N LYS A 20 -4.61 -2.69 -2.27
CA LYS A 20 -4.34 -3.85 -3.12
C LYS A 20 -3.55 -3.43 -4.35
N ILE A 21 -2.44 -4.11 -4.63
CA ILE A 21 -1.62 -3.88 -5.83
C ILE A 21 -2.03 -4.83 -6.96
N PRO A 22 -1.62 -4.58 -8.23
CA PRO A 22 -2.04 -5.39 -9.38
C PRO A 22 -1.71 -6.89 -9.28
N SER A 23 -0.63 -7.26 -8.59
CA SER A 23 -0.28 -8.66 -8.31
C SER A 23 -1.24 -9.37 -7.35
N GLY A 24 -2.21 -8.63 -6.79
CA GLY A 24 -3.24 -9.14 -5.89
C GLY A 24 -2.86 -9.05 -4.40
N ILE A 25 -1.60 -8.72 -4.10
CA ILE A 25 -1.11 -8.57 -2.73
C ILE A 25 -1.76 -7.36 -2.07
N THR A 26 -2.06 -7.48 -0.77
CA THR A 26 -2.57 -6.37 0.05
C THR A 26 -1.45 -5.82 0.91
N ILE A 27 -1.18 -4.53 0.79
CA ILE A 27 -0.21 -3.78 1.59
C ILE A 27 -0.96 -3.15 2.76
N PRO A 28 -0.63 -3.47 4.02
CA PRO A 28 -1.28 -2.85 5.18
C PRO A 28 -1.12 -1.33 5.18
N ILE A 29 -2.08 -0.63 5.81
CA ILE A 29 -1.95 0.82 6.04
C ILE A 29 -0.62 1.11 6.77
N ASN A 30 0.03 2.18 6.36
CA ASN A 30 1.32 2.68 6.87
C ASN A 30 2.49 1.69 6.69
N SER A 31 2.40 0.82 5.68
CA SER A 31 3.46 -0.12 5.32
C SER A 31 3.91 0.07 3.88
N SER A 32 5.10 -0.43 3.55
CA SER A 32 5.59 -0.58 2.18
C SER A 32 5.98 -2.01 1.87
N MET A 33 6.03 -2.34 0.57
CA MET A 33 6.42 -3.64 0.06
C MET A 33 7.07 -3.51 -1.31
N ILE A 34 8.08 -4.31 -1.58
CA ILE A 34 8.70 -4.40 -2.90
C ILE A 34 8.00 -5.51 -3.69
N ASP A 35 7.54 -5.18 -4.90
CA ASP A 35 6.97 -6.12 -5.87
C ASP A 35 7.63 -5.90 -7.23
N GLY A 36 8.52 -6.83 -7.59
CA GLY A 36 9.42 -6.71 -8.74
C GLY A 36 10.32 -5.47 -8.65
N ASN A 37 10.19 -4.59 -9.64
CA ASN A 37 11.00 -3.36 -9.76
C ASN A 37 10.46 -2.18 -8.95
N TYR A 38 9.33 -2.33 -8.27
CA TYR A 38 8.64 -1.22 -7.64
C TYR A 38 8.56 -1.42 -6.14
N GLU A 39 8.77 -0.34 -5.41
CA GLU A 39 8.31 -0.22 -4.04
C GLU A 39 6.91 0.41 -4.06
N TRP A 40 6.01 -0.22 -3.33
CA TRP A 40 4.64 0.21 -3.15
C TRP A 40 4.45 0.60 -1.69
N LYS A 41 3.85 1.76 -1.44
CA LYS A 41 3.59 2.27 -0.10
C LYS A 41 2.14 2.67 0.04
N CYS A 42 1.46 2.12 1.05
CA CYS A 42 0.09 2.46 1.38
C CYS A 42 0.10 3.32 2.65
N THR A 43 -0.25 4.60 2.55
CA THR A 43 -0.19 5.54 3.68
C THR A 43 -1.57 6.10 3.99
N LYS A 44 -1.89 6.27 5.27
CA LYS A 44 -3.02 7.08 5.72
C LYS A 44 -2.49 8.43 6.21
N ASN A 45 -2.85 9.51 5.51
CA ASN A 45 -2.52 10.86 5.91
C ASN A 45 -3.38 11.31 7.11
N ASN A 46 -2.96 12.38 7.78
CA ASN A 46 -3.64 12.91 8.97
C ASN A 46 -5.06 13.43 8.69
N ASP A 47 -5.34 13.82 7.44
CA ASP A 47 -6.66 14.21 6.96
C ASP A 47 -7.57 13.01 6.64
N GLY A 48 -7.09 11.78 6.86
CA GLY A 48 -7.81 10.54 6.61
C GLY A 48 -7.66 10.02 5.17
N GLN A 49 -6.99 10.75 4.27
CA GLN A 49 -6.76 10.31 2.91
C GLN A 49 -5.86 9.06 2.88
N ILE A 50 -6.28 8.05 2.11
CA ILE A 50 -5.44 6.88 1.83
C ILE A 50 -4.75 7.08 0.48
N VAL A 51 -3.42 7.01 0.48
CA VAL A 51 -2.59 7.21 -0.71
C VAL A 51 -1.78 5.95 -0.98
N MET A 52 -1.94 5.40 -2.19
CA MET A 52 -1.04 4.39 -2.74
C MET A 52 0.05 5.10 -3.57
N GLN A 53 1.30 4.95 -3.15
CA GLN A 53 2.46 5.47 -3.88
C GLN A 53 3.20 4.30 -4.52
N LYS A 54 3.57 4.46 -5.79
CA LYS A 54 4.40 3.53 -6.55
C LYS A 54 5.69 4.23 -6.93
N THR A 55 6.83 3.73 -6.47
CA THR A 55 8.15 4.26 -6.79
C THR A 55 9.03 3.17 -7.39
N LEU A 56 9.97 3.55 -8.25
CA LEU A 56 10.97 2.62 -8.76
C LEU A 56 11.94 2.28 -7.62
N HIS A 57 12.06 1.00 -7.29
CA HIS A 57 12.97 0.54 -6.23
C HIS A 57 14.44 0.77 -6.62
N ALA A 58 15.34 0.83 -5.64
CA ALA A 58 16.77 1.05 -5.88
C ALA A 58 17.38 -0.08 -6.73
N ASN A 59 16.93 -1.32 -6.50
CA ASN A 59 17.40 -2.52 -7.21
C ASN A 59 16.58 -2.85 -8.46
N ALA A 60 15.82 -1.89 -9.00
CA ALA A 60 15.04 -2.11 -10.20
C ALA A 60 15.95 -2.42 -11.41
N THR A 61 15.51 -3.35 -12.26
CA THR A 61 16.24 -3.73 -13.48
C THR A 61 15.42 -3.50 -14.74
N CYS A 62 16.09 -3.26 -15.86
CA CYS A 62 15.51 -3.28 -17.20
C CYS A 62 16.11 -4.46 -17.97
N GLY A 63 15.46 -5.63 -17.89
CA GLY A 63 16.08 -6.88 -18.33
C GLY A 63 17.29 -7.22 -17.47
N GLU A 64 18.46 -7.36 -18.09
CA GLU A 64 19.73 -7.61 -17.40
C GLU A 64 20.45 -6.33 -16.94
N HIS A 65 19.90 -5.15 -17.25
CA HIS A 65 20.53 -3.87 -16.91
C HIS A 65 20.09 -3.38 -15.53
N GLN A 66 21.06 -2.97 -14.72
CA GLN A 66 20.81 -2.31 -13.44
C GLN A 66 20.33 -0.87 -13.64
N ARG A 67 19.61 -0.34 -12.65
CA ARG A 67 19.24 1.07 -12.60
C ARG A 67 20.47 1.97 -12.68
N GLY A 68 20.48 2.88 -13.66
CA GLY A 68 21.51 3.91 -13.77
C GLY A 68 21.46 4.87 -12.58
N THR A 69 22.64 5.25 -12.08
CA THR A 69 22.81 6.38 -11.17
C THR A 69 23.10 7.62 -12.01
N ASN A 70 22.28 8.66 -11.86
CA ASN A 70 22.57 9.99 -12.43
C ASN A 70 23.77 10.62 -11.71
#